data_AF-A0A327X8I9-F1
#
_entry.id   AF-A0A327X8I9-F1
#
_cell.length_a   1.000
_cell.length_b   1.000
_cell.length_c   1.000
_cell.angle_alpha   90.00
_cell.angle_beta   90.00
_cell.angle_gamma   90.00
#
_symmetry.space_group_name_H-M   'P 1'
#
loop_
_entity.id
_entity.type
_entity.pdbx_description
1 polymer ?
#
loop_
_entity_poly.entity_id
_entity_poly.type
_entity_poly.pdbx_seq_one_letter_code
_entity_poly.pdbx_strand_id
1 'polypeptide(L)'
;MRTNLFYYLVLLVLTVVAGWLLAHPNLIGQIGIFWYDHDYLETLPKAMATVAVTVLVALTISLVIKRVTSGPVAVVLAIGLFVASLFLVFQTYTQFSSGAYRFTGSGFKTGAVLLPIILAIVFGKTSYDVITTRRTKR
;
A
#
# COMPACT_ATOMS: atom_id res chain seq x y z
N MET A 1 -15.74 9.39 15.33
CA MET A 1 -14.92 9.34 14.09
C MET A 1 -15.46 10.43 13.17
N ARG A 2 -14.77 11.56 13.03
CA ARG A 2 -15.13 12.52 11.99
C ARG A 2 -14.76 11.87 10.66
N THR A 3 -15.76 11.48 9.87
CA THR A 3 -15.55 10.75 8.62
C THR A 3 -14.83 11.67 7.65
N ASN A 4 -13.50 11.56 7.57
CA ASN A 4 -12.71 12.31 6.60
C ASN A 4 -12.95 11.69 5.22
N LEU A 5 -14.11 11.97 4.63
CA LEU A 5 -14.57 11.44 3.34
C LEU A 5 -13.50 11.65 2.27
N PHE A 6 -12.86 12.83 2.27
CA PHE A 6 -11.74 13.16 1.38
C PHE A 6 -10.60 12.14 1.45
N TYR A 7 -10.20 11.70 2.65
CA TYR A 7 -9.13 10.71 2.82
C TYR A 7 -9.50 9.35 2.18
N TYR A 8 -10.73 8.89 2.37
CA TYR A 8 -11.18 7.62 1.80
C TYR A 8 -11.40 7.71 0.29
N LEU A 9 -11.86 8.87 -0.22
CA LEU A 9 -11.95 9.13 -1.65
C LEU A 9 -10.56 9.13 -2.30
N VAL A 10 -9.59 9.81 -1.71
CA VAL A 10 -8.20 9.79 -2.19
C VAL A 10 -7.63 8.37 -2.16
N LEU A 11 -7.84 7.61 -1.08
CA LEU A 11 -7.42 6.21 -1.04
C LEU A 11 -8.09 5.37 -2.12
N LEU A 12 -9.39 5.55 -2.36
CA LEU A 12 -10.12 4.81 -3.39
C LEU A 12 -9.55 5.12 -4.78
N VAL A 13 -9.35 6.40 -5.10
CA VAL A 13 -8.73 6.83 -6.37
C VAL A 13 -7.32 6.24 -6.50
N LEU A 14 -6.49 6.35 -5.46
CA LEU A 14 -5.13 5.79 -5.47
C LEU A 14 -5.14 4.26 -5.67
N THR A 15 -6.07 3.55 -5.04
CA THR A 15 -6.21 2.09 -5.15
C THR A 15 -6.62 1.70 -6.58
N VAL A 16 -7.59 2.40 -7.17
CA VAL A 16 -8.02 2.17 -8.55
C VAL A 16 -6.89 2.47 -9.54
N VAL A 17 -6.20 3.61 -9.37
CA VAL A 17 -5.06 4.00 -10.20
C VAL A 17 -3.91 2.99 -10.05
N ALA A 18 -3.61 2.51 -8.84
CA ALA A 18 -2.59 1.49 -8.61
C ALA A 18 -2.92 0.18 -9.32
N GLY A 19 -4.16 -0.31 -9.19
CA GLY A 19 -4.61 -1.51 -9.88
C GLY A 19 -4.59 -1.37 -11.41
N TRP A 20 -5.03 -0.21 -11.92
CA TRP A 20 -4.99 0.10 -13.35
C TRP A 20 -3.56 0.12 -13.91
N LEU A 21 -2.63 0.76 -13.20
CA LEU A 21 -1.22 0.84 -13.60
C LEU A 21 -0.53 -0.51 -13.58
N LEU A 22 -0.86 -1.38 -12.61
CA LEU A 22 -0.34 -2.74 -12.53
C LEU A 22 -0.91 -3.67 -13.61
N ALA A 23 -2.14 -3.40 -14.06
CA ALA A 23 -2.81 -4.17 -15.11
C ALA A 23 -2.30 -3.91 -16.53
N HIS A 24 -1.48 -2.87 -16.74
CA HIS A 24 -0.95 -2.50 -18.05
C HIS A 24 0.58 -2.60 -18.10
N PRO A 25 1.18 -3.81 -17.99
CA PRO A 25 2.60 -3.99 -18.21
C PRO A 25 2.96 -3.81 -19.71
N ASN A 26 4.11 -3.19 -20.00
CA ASN A 26 4.70 -3.19 -21.35
C ASN A 26 5.11 -4.62 -21.77
N LEU A 27 5.39 -4.84 -23.05
CA LEU A 27 5.85 -6.14 -23.62
C LEU A 27 6.97 -6.82 -22.79
N ILE A 28 7.95 -6.07 -22.29
CA ILE A 28 9.03 -6.59 -21.43
C ILE A 28 8.49 -7.03 -20.05
N GLY A 29 7.49 -6.31 -19.52
CA GLY A 29 6.79 -6.67 -18.29
C GLY A 29 5.88 -7.88 -18.44
N GLN A 30 5.25 -8.07 -19.60
CA GLN A 30 4.48 -9.29 -19.90
C GLN A 30 5.39 -10.53 -19.93
N ILE A 31 6.57 -10.43 -20.55
CA ILE A 31 7.56 -11.52 -20.53
C ILE A 31 8.07 -11.79 -19.10
N GLY A 32 8.25 -10.74 -18.30
CA GLY A 32 8.60 -10.86 -16.88
C GLY A 32 7.53 -11.55 -16.04
N ILE A 33 6.25 -11.20 -16.22
CA ILE A 33 5.11 -11.82 -15.50
C ILE A 33 4.96 -13.30 -15.91
N PHE A 34 5.17 -13.61 -17.20
CA PHE A 34 5.11 -14.97 -17.74
C PHE A 34 6.27 -15.87 -17.27
N TRP A 35 7.45 -15.30 -17.00
CA TRP A 35 8.61 -16.06 -16.47
C TRP A 35 8.64 -16.20 -14.95
N TYR A 36 7.88 -15.38 -14.20
CA TYR A 36 7.91 -15.34 -12.73
C TYR A 36 6.62 -15.86 -12.05
N ASP A 37 5.74 -16.58 -12.78
CA ASP A 37 4.46 -17.14 -12.26
C ASP A 37 3.60 -16.09 -11.51
N HIS A 38 3.54 -14.86 -12.00
CA HIS A 38 2.69 -13.81 -11.43
C HIS A 38 1.29 -13.81 -12.07
N ASP A 39 0.61 -14.95 -12.06
CA ASP A 39 -0.76 -15.15 -12.59
C ASP A 39 -1.79 -14.18 -11.99
N TYR A 40 -1.49 -13.61 -10.82
CA TYR A 40 -2.30 -12.61 -10.13
C TYR A 40 -2.24 -11.21 -10.75
N LEU A 41 -1.26 -10.92 -11.60
CA LEU A 41 -1.08 -9.64 -12.31
C LEU A 41 -1.37 -9.74 -13.81
N GLU A 42 -1.76 -10.92 -14.28
CA GLU A 42 -1.95 -11.23 -15.69
C GLU A 42 -3.17 -10.54 -16.29
N THR A 43 -4.22 -10.33 -15.49
CA THR A 43 -5.46 -9.71 -15.96
C THR A 43 -5.86 -8.53 -15.08
N LEU A 44 -6.44 -7.52 -15.72
CA LEU A 44 -6.88 -6.28 -15.07
C LEU A 44 -7.77 -6.51 -13.83
N PRO A 45 -8.77 -7.42 -13.85
CA PRO A 45 -9.59 -7.69 -12.68
C PRO A 45 -8.80 -8.32 -11.53
N LYS A 46 -7.86 -9.24 -11.83
CA LYS A 46 -7.02 -9.87 -10.80
C LYS A 46 -6.10 -8.85 -10.14
N ALA A 47 -5.43 -7.99 -10.93
CA ALA A 47 -4.55 -6.95 -10.41
C ALA A 47 -5.33 -5.92 -9.57
N MET A 48 -6.52 -5.51 -10.00
CA MET A 48 -7.37 -4.63 -9.19
C MET A 48 -7.84 -5.31 -7.89
N ALA A 49 -8.22 -6.59 -7.95
CA ALA A 49 -8.65 -7.33 -6.78
C ALA A 49 -7.51 -7.50 -5.75
N THR A 50 -6.29 -7.81 -6.17
CA THR A 50 -5.15 -7.95 -5.25
C THR A 50 -4.80 -6.65 -4.55
N VAL A 51 -4.77 -5.53 -5.29
CA VAL A 51 -4.54 -4.20 -4.72
C VAL A 51 -5.67 -3.84 -3.74
N ALA A 52 -6.93 -4.05 -4.14
CA ALA A 52 -8.09 -3.75 -3.28
C ALA A 52 -8.09 -4.57 -1.99
N VAL A 53 -7.84 -5.89 -2.08
CA VAL A 53 -7.75 -6.77 -0.90
C VAL A 53 -6.61 -6.34 0.00
N THR A 54 -5.45 -6.01 -0.55
CA THR A 54 -4.29 -5.57 0.23
C THR A 54 -4.59 -4.28 1.01
N VAL A 55 -5.21 -3.30 0.36
CA VAL A 55 -5.63 -2.05 1.01
C VAL A 55 -6.71 -2.31 2.07
N LEU A 56 -7.68 -3.18 1.79
CA LEU A 56 -8.71 -3.58 2.76
C LEU A 56 -8.13 -4.26 4.00
N VAL A 57 -7.16 -5.15 3.83
CA VAL A 57 -6.44 -5.80 4.94
C VAL A 57 -5.71 -4.75 5.77
N ALA A 58 -4.99 -3.81 5.14
CA ALA A 58 -4.30 -2.73 5.85
C ALA A 58 -5.26 -1.83 6.65
N LEU A 59 -6.42 -1.49 6.07
CA LEU A 59 -7.47 -0.74 6.76
C LEU A 59 -8.07 -1.54 7.93
N THR A 60 -8.24 -2.85 7.77
CA THR A 60 -8.74 -3.73 8.83
C THR A 60 -7.75 -3.80 9.99
N ILE A 61 -6.45 -3.98 9.71
CA ILE A 61 -5.39 -3.93 10.71
C ILE A 61 -5.36 -2.57 11.42
N SER A 62 -5.45 -1.46 10.67
CA SER A 62 -5.55 -0.11 11.24
C SER A 62 -6.72 0.03 12.21
N LEU A 63 -7.89 -0.50 11.85
CA LEU A 63 -9.08 -0.47 12.68
C LEU A 63 -8.91 -1.31 13.94
N VAL A 64 -8.32 -2.51 13.84
CA VAL A 64 -8.01 -3.38 14.98
C VAL A 64 -7.05 -2.68 15.94
N ILE A 65 -5.97 -2.09 15.45
CA ILE A 65 -5.01 -1.34 16.30
C ILE A 65 -5.70 -0.21 17.04
N LYS A 66 -6.60 0.53 16.39
CA LYS A 66 -7.30 1.66 17.00
C LYS A 66 -8.36 1.25 18.02
N ARG A 67 -9.03 0.11 17.82
CA ARG A 67 -10.16 -0.33 18.66
C ARG A 67 -9.77 -1.31 19.76
N VAL A 68 -8.88 -2.23 19.45
CA VAL A 68 -8.56 -3.39 20.32
C VAL A 68 -7.29 -3.11 21.12
N THR A 69 -6.29 -2.49 20.51
CA THR A 69 -5.02 -2.21 21.19
C THR A 69 -5.07 -0.86 21.90
N SER A 70 -4.50 -0.79 23.10
CA SER A 70 -4.40 0.45 23.86
C SER A 70 -3.00 0.66 24.44
N GLY A 71 -2.72 1.89 24.87
CA GLY A 71 -1.48 2.24 25.55
C GLY A 71 -0.25 2.24 24.62
N PRO A 72 0.96 1.98 25.18
CA PRO A 72 2.22 2.01 24.43
C PRO A 72 2.27 0.99 23.28
N VAL A 73 1.61 -0.16 23.44
CA VAL A 73 1.61 -1.25 22.44
C VAL A 73 0.96 -0.79 21.13
N ALA A 74 -0.14 -0.05 21.20
CA ALA A 74 -0.81 0.47 20.00
C ALA A 74 0.10 1.45 19.22
N VAL A 75 0.88 2.26 19.95
CA VAL A 75 1.82 3.22 19.35
C VAL A 75 2.97 2.47 18.66
N VAL A 76 3.58 1.50 19.34
CA VAL A 76 4.69 0.71 18.78
C VAL A 76 4.24 -0.07 17.55
N LEU A 77 3.07 -0.71 17.58
CA LEU A 77 2.51 -1.42 16.42
C LEU A 77 2.22 -0.49 15.25
N ALA A 78 1.56 0.64 15.50
CA ALA A 78 1.22 1.58 14.43
C ALA A 78 2.49 2.16 13.77
N ILE A 79 3.46 2.61 14.57
CA ILE A 79 4.72 3.16 14.08
C ILE A 79 5.54 2.07 13.38
N GLY A 80 5.62 0.86 13.94
CA GLY A 80 6.33 -0.26 13.35
C GLY A 80 5.82 -0.61 11.96
N LEU A 81 4.50 -0.70 11.79
CA LEU A 81 3.88 -0.95 10.48
C LEU A 81 4.08 0.21 9.50
N PHE A 82 4.08 1.44 9.99
CA PHE A 82 4.38 2.61 9.17
C PHE A 82 5.83 2.59 8.66
N VAL A 83 6.81 2.33 9.54
CA VAL A 83 8.23 2.21 9.18
C VAL A 83 8.46 1.04 8.22
N ALA A 84 7.83 -0.11 8.47
CA ALA A 84 7.88 -1.25 7.56
C ALA A 84 7.34 -0.89 6.17
N SER A 85 6.25 -0.12 6.10
CA SER A 85 5.70 0.35 4.83
C SER A 85 6.65 1.30 4.10
N LEU A 86 7.31 2.22 4.81
CA LEU A 86 8.35 3.09 4.22
C LEU A 86 9.54 2.29 3.70
N PHE A 87 9.95 1.26 4.44
CA PHE A 87 11.00 0.34 3.99
C PHE A 87 10.59 -0.39 2.70
N LEU A 88 9.35 -0.86 2.60
CA LEU A 88 8.82 -1.47 1.38
C LEU A 88 8.79 -0.48 0.21
N VAL A 89 8.45 0.79 0.43
CA VAL A 89 8.54 1.83 -0.61
C VAL A 89 9.97 1.94 -1.13
N PHE A 90 10.95 2.04 -0.22
CA PHE A 90 12.35 2.16 -0.59
C PHE A 90 12.87 0.91 -1.32
N GLN A 91 12.54 -0.28 -0.82
CA GLN A 91 12.92 -1.55 -1.44
C GLN A 91 12.32 -1.70 -2.84
N THR A 92 11.03 -1.38 -3.00
CA THR A 92 10.35 -1.46 -4.30
C THR A 92 10.94 -0.45 -5.26
N TYR A 93 11.15 0.80 -4.82
CA TYR A 93 11.77 1.83 -5.64
C TYR A 93 13.17 1.44 -6.13
N THR A 94 14.02 0.93 -5.24
CA THR A 94 15.37 0.48 -5.61
C THR A 94 15.33 -0.69 -6.57
N GLN A 95 14.48 -1.70 -6.33
CA GLN A 95 14.31 -2.84 -7.22
C GLN A 95 13.88 -2.45 -8.65
N PHE A 96 12.98 -1.49 -8.80
CA PHE A 96 12.54 -1.00 -10.12
C PHE A 96 13.47 0.06 -10.75
N SER A 97 14.39 0.62 -9.97
CA SER A 97 15.40 1.59 -10.43
C SER A 97 16.72 0.94 -10.85
N SER A 98 17.15 -0.13 -10.16
CA SER A 98 18.45 -0.77 -10.38
C SER A 98 18.40 -2.28 -10.65
N GLY A 99 17.24 -2.93 -10.50
CA GLY A 99 17.10 -4.38 -10.74
C GLY A 99 16.86 -4.78 -12.20
N ALA A 100 16.59 -6.07 -12.42
CA ALA A 100 16.14 -6.62 -13.70
C ALA A 100 14.81 -5.98 -14.19
N TYR A 101 13.99 -5.53 -13.24
CA TYR A 101 12.73 -4.82 -13.48
C TYR A 101 12.91 -3.35 -13.93
N ARG A 102 14.15 -2.89 -14.21
CA ARG A 102 14.37 -1.56 -14.78
C ARG A 102 13.81 -1.39 -16.19
N PHE A 103 13.60 -2.49 -16.92
CA PHE A 103 13.07 -2.47 -18.29
C PHE A 103 11.56 -2.68 -18.35
N THR A 104 10.90 -2.92 -17.20
CA THR A 104 9.44 -2.94 -17.10
C THR A 104 8.86 -1.55 -17.41
N GLY A 105 7.68 -1.50 -18.04
CA GLY A 105 7.05 -0.24 -18.46
C GLY A 105 6.88 0.76 -17.31
N SER A 106 7.01 2.06 -17.60
CA SER A 106 6.93 3.14 -16.60
C SER A 106 5.62 3.10 -15.81
N GLY A 107 4.49 2.81 -16.46
CA GLY A 107 3.19 2.65 -15.79
C GLY A 107 3.19 1.55 -14.73
N PHE A 108 3.68 0.36 -15.07
CA PHE A 108 3.78 -0.77 -14.14
C PHE A 108 4.71 -0.46 -12.95
N LYS A 109 5.86 0.18 -13.21
CA LYS A 109 6.77 0.63 -12.15
C LYS A 109 6.09 1.56 -11.17
N THR A 110 5.37 2.56 -11.70
CA THR A 110 4.63 3.51 -10.87
C THR A 110 3.56 2.80 -10.07
N GLY A 111 2.79 1.88 -10.67
CA GLY A 111 1.79 1.08 -9.96
C GLY A 111 2.37 0.22 -8.83
N ALA A 112 3.51 -0.42 -9.08
CA ALA A 112 4.20 -1.25 -8.09
C ALA A 112 4.71 -0.44 -6.90
N VAL A 113 5.25 0.76 -7.13
CA VAL A 113 5.67 1.68 -6.06
C VAL A 113 4.48 2.35 -5.37
N LEU A 114 3.34 2.53 -6.07
CA LEU A 114 2.16 3.18 -5.53
C LEU A 114 1.49 2.35 -4.41
N LEU A 115 1.48 1.03 -4.51
CA LEU A 115 0.93 0.14 -3.48
C LEU A 115 1.57 0.35 -2.09
N PRO A 116 2.90 0.24 -1.91
CA PRO A 116 3.53 0.47 -0.61
C PRO A 116 3.39 1.94 -0.15
N ILE A 117 3.25 2.91 -1.06
CA ILE A 117 2.91 4.29 -0.69
C ILE A 117 1.51 4.36 -0.08
N ILE A 118 0.51 3.69 -0.67
CA ILE A 118 -0.85 3.62 -0.12
C ILE A 118 -0.82 3.02 1.29
N LEU A 119 -0.07 1.94 1.50
CA LEU A 119 0.12 1.35 2.82
C LEU A 119 0.76 2.33 3.82
N ALA A 120 1.79 3.06 3.40
CA ALA A 120 2.42 4.08 4.22
C ALA A 120 1.41 5.19 4.60
N ILE A 121 0.53 5.61 3.69
CA ILE A 121 -0.55 6.59 3.99
C ILE A 121 -1.54 6.02 5.02
N VAL A 122 -1.91 4.74 4.90
CA VAL A 122 -2.82 4.06 5.85
C VAL A 122 -2.20 3.98 7.26
N PHE A 123 -0.99 3.45 7.36
CA PHE A 123 -0.34 3.28 8.66
C PHE A 123 0.20 4.59 9.23
N GLY A 124 0.56 5.56 8.39
CA GLY A 124 0.93 6.90 8.81
C GLY A 124 -0.23 7.63 9.49
N LYS A 125 -1.43 7.61 8.88
CA LYS A 125 -2.64 8.12 9.53
C LYS A 125 -2.97 7.34 10.81
N THR A 126 -2.80 6.02 10.80
CA THR A 126 -3.02 5.19 12.00
C THR A 126 -2.13 5.59 13.15
N SER A 127 -0.84 5.77 12.88
CA SER A 127 0.15 6.23 13.85
C SER A 127 -0.23 7.60 14.39
N TYR A 128 -0.58 8.55 13.51
CA TYR A 128 -1.03 9.87 13.91
C TYR A 128 -2.25 9.83 14.82
N ASP A 129 -3.28 9.08 14.45
CA ASP A 129 -4.53 8.96 15.23
C ASP A 129 -4.27 8.34 16.62
N VAL A 130 -3.42 7.30 16.71
CA VAL A 130 -3.10 6.63 17.97
C VAL A 130 -2.26 7.55 18.89
N ILE A 131 -1.30 8.28 18.34
CA ILE A 131 -0.45 9.23 19.10
C ILE A 131 -1.28 10.41 19.63
N THR A 132 -2.14 10.99 18.78
CA THR A 132 -2.98 12.14 19.16
C THR A 132 -4.04 11.77 20.20
N THR A 133 -4.70 10.62 20.04
CA THR A 133 -5.66 10.11 21.03
C THR A 133 -5.03 9.90 22.41
N ARG A 134 -3.76 9.49 22.46
CA ARG A 134 -3.01 9.36 23.73
C ARG A 134 -2.74 10.72 24.38
N ARG A 135 -2.42 11.77 23.61
CA ARG A 135 -2.18 13.12 24.16
C ARG A 135 -3.41 13.70 24.85
N THR A 136 -4.62 13.40 24.39
CA THR A 136 -5.86 13.92 24.99
C THR A 136 -6.25 13.25 26.31
N LYS A 137 -5.74 12.05 26.61
CA LYS A 137 -6.04 11.33 27.86
C LYS A 137 -5.04 11.59 29.00
N ARG A 138 -3.96 12.34 28.75
CA ARG A 138 -3.00 12.80 29.76
C ARG A 138 -3.31 14.22 30.16
#